data_AF-A0A9N9H923-F1
#
_entry.id   AF-A0A9N9H923-F1
#
_cell.length_a   1.000
_cell.length_b   1.000
_cell.length_c   1.000
_cell.angle_alpha   90.00
_cell.angle_beta   90.00
_cell.angle_gamma   90.00
#
_symmetry.space_group_name_H-M   'P 1'
#
loop_
_entity.id
_entity.type
_entity.pdbx_description
1 polymer ?
#
loop_
_entity_poly.entity_id
_entity_poly.type
_entity_poly.pdbx_seq_one_letter_code
_entity_poly.pdbx_strand_id
1 'polypeptide(L)'
;RGEGESEASRRIKTEFLVQMNGVGNDSSGVLVLGATNIPWQLDAAIRRRFEKRIYIPLPDAAARAKIFQINVGKTPCELDANDYRKLSEMTDGYSGSDIAVLVRDALMQPVRMVQSATHFKRVRKSRNGGPVGEYLEPCSPGDKGAEEMTWMDVDSKSLYEPELKYEDFLKSLSTSNRTVNEEDIKAHQDFTKDFGQEG
;
A
#
# COMPACT_ATOMS: atom_id res chain seq x y z
N ARG A 1 -30.31 25.60 6.64
CA ARG A 1 -30.11 25.45 8.10
C ARG A 1 -30.37 23.98 8.41
N GLY A 2 -29.35 23.19 8.75
CA GLY A 2 -29.51 21.74 8.95
C GLY A 2 -30.05 21.42 10.34
N GLU A 3 -31.21 20.77 10.42
CA GLU A 3 -31.91 20.41 11.67
C GLU A 3 -31.36 19.15 12.38
N GLY A 4 -30.12 18.75 12.11
CA GLY A 4 -29.50 17.56 12.73
C GLY A 4 -28.10 17.78 13.33
N GLU A 5 -27.57 19.00 13.31
CA GLU A 5 -26.22 19.28 13.79
C GLU A 5 -26.23 19.48 15.33
N SER A 6 -25.53 18.62 16.06
CA SER A 6 -25.35 18.74 17.51
C SER A 6 -24.81 20.12 17.88
N GLU A 7 -25.37 20.73 18.93
CA GLU A 7 -24.97 22.05 19.41
C GLU A 7 -23.46 22.12 19.70
N ALA A 8 -22.88 21.04 20.23
CA ALA A 8 -21.45 20.92 20.47
C ALA A 8 -20.64 20.97 19.17
N SER A 9 -21.10 20.29 18.11
CA SER A 9 -20.45 20.30 16.79
C SER A 9 -20.46 21.71 16.18
N ARG A 10 -21.57 22.43 16.32
CA ARG A 10 -21.67 23.82 15.86
C ARG A 10 -20.71 24.76 16.60
N ARG A 11 -20.56 24.60 17.92
CA ARG A 11 -19.60 25.38 18.72
C ARG A 11 -18.16 25.10 18.29
N ILE A 12 -17.79 23.83 18.12
CA ILE A 12 -16.46 23.43 17.65
C ILE A 12 -16.17 24.00 16.26
N LYS A 13 -17.12 23.90 15.33
CA LYS A 13 -17.00 24.47 13.98
C LYS A 13 -16.77 25.98 14.02
N THR A 14 -17.50 26.69 14.88
CA THR A 14 -17.39 28.14 15.03
C THR A 14 -16.01 28.53 15.55
N GLU A 15 -15.54 27.86 16.61
CA GLU A 15 -14.22 28.12 17.19
C GLU A 15 -13.11 27.85 16.17
N PHE A 16 -13.18 26.71 15.48
CA PHE A 16 -12.21 26.36 14.44
C PHE A 16 -12.12 27.43 13.33
N LEU A 17 -13.26 27.94 12.86
CA LEU A 17 -13.30 29.01 11.85
C LEU A 17 -12.77 30.35 12.38
N VAL A 18 -12.98 30.68 13.65
CA VAL A 18 -12.43 31.89 14.28
C VAL A 18 -10.91 31.81 14.30
N GLN A 19 -10.34 30.67 14.71
CA GLN A 19 -8.89 30.47 14.71
C GLN A 19 -8.29 30.55 13.30
N MET A 20 -8.95 29.97 12.28
CA MET A 20 -8.51 30.08 10.89
C MET A 20 -8.48 31.52 10.35
N ASN A 21 -9.34 32.42 10.85
CA ASN A 21 -9.29 33.84 10.46
C ASN A 21 -8.07 34.57 11.07
N GLY A 22 -7.60 34.14 12.25
CA GLY A 22 -6.45 34.74 12.94
C GLY A 22 -5.11 34.40 12.29
N VAL A 23 -5.03 33.24 11.61
CA VAL A 23 -3.78 32.66 11.07
C VAL A 23 -3.21 33.43 9.87
N GLY A 24 -3.97 34.31 9.21
CA GLY A 24 -3.49 35.13 8.08
C GLY A 24 -2.98 36.53 8.44
N ASN A 25 -3.25 37.02 9.66
CA ASN A 25 -2.94 38.40 10.08
C ASN A 25 -1.71 38.51 10.99
N ASP A 26 -1.29 37.41 11.62
CA ASP A 26 -0.08 37.36 12.45
C ASP A 26 1.08 36.69 11.70
N SER A 27 2.28 37.24 11.87
CA SER A 27 3.53 36.82 11.22
C SER A 27 4.06 35.44 11.68
N SER A 28 3.23 34.60 12.29
CA SER A 28 3.62 33.31 12.88
C SER A 28 3.68 32.15 11.88
N GLY A 29 3.27 32.36 10.62
CA GLY A 29 3.57 31.43 9.52
C GLY A 29 3.04 30.00 9.73
N VAL A 30 1.83 29.84 10.26
CA VAL A 30 1.21 28.54 10.49
C VAL A 30 0.58 28.01 9.20
N LEU A 31 0.97 26.81 8.75
CA LEU A 31 0.36 26.11 7.63
C LEU A 31 -0.67 25.08 8.13
N VAL A 32 -1.89 25.16 7.61
CA VAL A 32 -2.96 24.19 7.90
C VAL A 32 -3.16 23.25 6.71
N LEU A 33 -2.99 21.95 6.94
CA LEU A 33 -3.26 20.90 5.95
C LEU A 33 -4.49 20.08 6.36
N GLY A 34 -5.44 19.93 5.45
CA GLY A 34 -6.63 19.09 5.62
C GLY A 34 -6.68 17.98 4.57
N ALA A 35 -7.12 16.79 4.96
CA ALA A 35 -7.30 15.64 4.08
C ALA A 35 -8.75 15.12 4.18
N THR A 36 -9.39 14.81 3.06
CA THR A 36 -10.75 14.26 3.01
C THR A 36 -10.96 13.43 1.76
N ASN A 37 -11.66 12.30 1.90
CA ASN A 37 -12.12 11.46 0.79
C ASN A 37 -13.55 11.81 0.34
N ILE A 38 -14.21 12.78 1.00
CA ILE A 38 -15.61 13.14 0.73
C ILE A 38 -15.78 14.67 0.71
N PRO A 39 -15.12 15.38 -0.23
CA PRO A 39 -15.03 16.85 -0.19
C PRO A 39 -16.38 17.55 -0.42
N TRP A 40 -17.35 16.90 -1.07
CA TRP A 40 -18.70 17.44 -1.29
C TRP A 40 -19.56 17.50 -0.01
N GLN A 41 -19.23 16.74 1.04
CA GLN A 41 -19.90 16.83 2.34
C GLN A 41 -19.33 17.96 3.22
N LEU A 42 -18.25 18.60 2.81
CA LEU A 42 -17.61 19.65 3.59
C LEU A 42 -18.50 20.92 3.62
N ASP A 43 -18.72 21.46 4.82
CA ASP A 43 -19.46 22.71 5.02
C ASP A 43 -18.83 23.84 4.19
N ALA A 44 -19.67 24.60 3.49
CA ALA A 44 -19.24 25.66 2.59
C ALA A 44 -18.39 26.74 3.29
N ALA A 45 -18.62 27.00 4.59
CA ALA A 45 -17.84 27.96 5.36
C ALA A 45 -16.40 27.48 5.59
N ILE A 46 -16.21 26.20 5.92
CA ILE A 46 -14.89 25.58 6.08
C ILE A 46 -14.19 25.50 4.72
N ARG A 47 -14.90 25.05 3.68
CA ARG A 47 -14.35 24.94 2.33
C ARG A 47 -13.78 26.26 1.81
N ARG A 48 -14.42 27.40 2.13
CA ARG A 48 -13.93 28.75 1.78
C ARG A 48 -12.66 29.18 2.52
N ARG A 49 -12.31 28.54 3.65
CA ARG A 49 -11.07 28.82 4.41
C ARG A 49 -9.88 27.99 3.96
N PHE A 50 -10.12 26.93 3.19
CA PHE A 50 -9.09 26.22 2.44
C PHE A 50 -9.03 26.80 1.02
N GLU A 51 -8.21 27.85 0.88
CA GLU A 51 -8.03 28.59 -0.38
C GLU A 51 -7.34 27.71 -1.44
N LYS A 52 -6.27 27.01 -1.06
CA LYS A 52 -5.60 26.04 -1.93
C LYS A 52 -6.17 24.65 -1.73
N ARG A 53 -6.53 23.99 -2.84
CA ARG A 53 -7.14 22.65 -2.86
C ARG A 53 -6.39 21.81 -3.87
N ILE A 54 -5.83 20.70 -3.43
CA ILE A 54 -5.04 19.83 -4.31
C ILE A 54 -5.80 18.52 -4.44
N TYR A 55 -6.22 18.21 -5.67
CA TYR A 55 -6.76 16.88 -5.98
C TYR A 55 -5.59 15.90 -6.09
N ILE A 56 -5.67 14.79 -5.33
CA ILE A 56 -4.71 13.70 -5.37
C ILE A 56 -5.34 12.57 -6.18
N PRO A 57 -4.94 12.36 -7.44
CA PRO A 57 -5.48 11.28 -8.26
C PRO A 57 -4.95 9.92 -7.84
N LEU A 58 -5.55 8.86 -8.37
CA LEU A 58 -4.97 7.53 -8.32
C LEU A 58 -3.61 7.50 -9.04
N PRO A 59 -2.67 6.64 -8.59
CA PRO A 59 -1.35 6.55 -9.20
C PRO A 59 -1.41 6.05 -10.64
N ASP A 60 -0.62 6.66 -11.52
CA ASP A 60 -0.38 6.16 -12.87
C ASP A 60 0.49 4.88 -12.86
N ALA A 61 0.65 4.24 -14.02
CA ALA A 61 1.42 2.99 -14.12
C ALA A 61 2.86 3.14 -13.58
N ALA A 62 3.54 4.24 -13.89
CA ALA A 62 4.90 4.48 -13.42
C ALA A 62 4.97 4.65 -11.89
N ALA A 63 4.01 5.37 -11.30
CA ALA A 63 3.88 5.53 -9.86
C ALA A 63 3.54 4.19 -9.20
N ARG A 64 2.62 3.39 -9.76
CA ARG A 64 2.29 2.05 -9.26
C ARG A 64 3.51 1.14 -9.24
N ALA A 65 4.30 1.09 -10.32
CA ALA A 65 5.54 0.32 -10.36
C ALA A 65 6.52 0.72 -9.24
N LYS A 66 6.66 2.03 -8.97
CA LYS A 66 7.47 2.53 -7.85
C LYS A 66 6.87 2.16 -6.49
N ILE A 67 5.55 2.23 -6.32
CA ILE A 67 4.87 1.82 -5.09
C ILE A 67 5.13 0.33 -4.81
N PHE A 68 5.08 -0.54 -5.83
CA PHE A 68 5.48 -1.94 -5.68
C PHE A 68 6.91 -2.08 -5.17
N GLN A 69 7.88 -1.42 -5.81
CA GLN A 69 9.29 -1.46 -5.41
C GLN A 69 9.50 -1.00 -3.97
N ILE A 70 8.85 0.11 -3.58
CA ILE A 70 8.94 0.66 -2.22
C ILE A 70 8.37 -0.34 -1.19
N ASN A 71 7.22 -0.97 -1.49
CA ASN A 71 6.58 -1.90 -0.57
C ASN A 71 7.31 -3.25 -0.47
N VAL A 72 7.99 -3.71 -1.52
CA VAL A 72 8.89 -4.88 -1.46
C VAL A 72 10.12 -4.56 -0.60
N GLY A 73 10.64 -3.34 -0.73
CA GLY A 73 11.70 -2.81 0.12
C GLY A 73 13.02 -3.55 -0.06
N LYS A 74 13.52 -4.16 1.02
CA LYS A 74 14.80 -4.90 1.04
C LYS A 74 14.61 -6.43 1.05
N THR A 75 13.37 -6.90 0.91
CA THR A 75 13.09 -8.34 0.89
C THR A 75 13.79 -8.97 -0.32
N PRO A 76 14.55 -10.06 -0.16
CA PRO A 76 15.10 -10.81 -1.28
C PRO A 76 13.98 -11.20 -2.26
N CYS A 77 14.11 -10.75 -3.51
CA CYS A 77 13.12 -11.02 -4.55
C CYS A 77 13.81 -11.23 -5.90
N GLU A 78 13.21 -12.09 -6.72
CA GLU A 78 13.67 -12.38 -8.09
C GLU A 78 13.05 -11.43 -9.14
N LEU A 79 12.46 -10.30 -8.70
CA LEU A 79 11.76 -9.36 -9.57
C LEU A 79 12.72 -8.40 -10.25
N ASP A 80 12.55 -8.22 -11.57
CA ASP A 80 13.26 -7.19 -12.33
C ASP A 80 12.39 -5.94 -12.59
N ALA A 81 12.99 -4.92 -13.22
CA ALA A 81 12.28 -3.68 -13.56
C ALA A 81 11.12 -3.89 -14.54
N ASN A 82 11.17 -4.93 -15.37
CA ASN A 82 10.12 -5.26 -16.33
C ASN A 82 8.94 -5.95 -15.63
N ASP A 83 9.18 -6.74 -14.60
CA ASP A 83 8.15 -7.37 -13.79
C ASP A 83 7.33 -6.33 -13.02
N TYR A 84 7.99 -5.33 -12.42
CA TYR A 84 7.29 -4.20 -11.79
C TYR A 84 6.41 -3.42 -12.79
N ARG A 85 6.86 -3.29 -14.04
CA ARG A 85 6.05 -2.67 -15.10
C ARG A 85 4.82 -3.51 -15.41
N LYS A 86 4.95 -4.83 -15.60
CA LYS A 86 3.81 -5.72 -15.82
C LYS A 86 2.81 -5.68 -14.67
N LEU A 87 3.28 -5.72 -13.41
CA LEU A 87 2.42 -5.59 -12.23
C LEU A 87 1.65 -4.27 -12.24
N SER A 88 2.30 -3.17 -12.64
CA SER A 88 1.63 -1.87 -12.74
C SER A 88 0.55 -1.79 -13.81
N GLU A 89 0.72 -2.51 -14.93
CA GLU A 89 -0.25 -2.61 -16.01
C GLU A 89 -1.47 -3.43 -15.58
N MET A 90 -1.26 -4.51 -14.80
CA MET A 90 -2.33 -5.36 -14.28
C MET A 90 -3.13 -4.73 -13.13
N THR A 91 -2.63 -3.66 -12.52
CA THR A 91 -3.23 -3.00 -11.34
C THR A 91 -3.83 -1.64 -11.68
N ASP A 92 -4.41 -1.50 -12.86
CA ASP A 92 -5.05 -0.25 -13.24
C ASP A 92 -6.26 0.09 -12.35
N GLY A 93 -6.30 1.34 -11.89
CA GLY A 93 -7.28 1.82 -10.92
C GLY A 93 -7.03 1.41 -9.46
N TYR A 94 -5.91 0.74 -9.15
CA TYR A 94 -5.56 0.42 -7.77
C TYR A 94 -5.04 1.67 -7.05
N SER A 95 -5.46 1.86 -5.81
CA SER A 95 -4.86 2.85 -4.91
C SER A 95 -3.51 2.38 -4.37
N GLY A 96 -2.73 3.30 -3.81
CA GLY A 96 -1.48 2.94 -3.12
C GLY A 96 -1.71 1.96 -1.96
N SER A 97 -2.85 2.07 -1.27
CA SER A 97 -3.26 1.15 -0.21
C SER A 97 -3.55 -0.25 -0.74
N ASP A 98 -4.24 -0.36 -1.88
CA ASP A 98 -4.54 -1.65 -2.51
C ASP A 98 -3.26 -2.39 -2.88
N ILE A 99 -2.30 -1.68 -3.49
CA ILE A 99 -1.00 -2.23 -3.84
C ILE A 99 -0.22 -2.66 -2.59
N ALA A 100 -0.24 -1.86 -1.52
CA ALA A 100 0.44 -2.21 -0.28
C ALA A 100 -0.14 -3.49 0.36
N VAL A 101 -1.45 -3.68 0.32
CA VAL A 101 -2.12 -4.90 0.80
C VAL A 101 -1.73 -6.10 -0.07
N LEU A 102 -1.75 -5.93 -1.40
CA LEU A 102 -1.36 -6.97 -2.34
C LEU A 102 0.09 -7.42 -2.13
N VAL A 103 1.03 -6.47 -2.03
CA VAL A 103 2.45 -6.77 -1.78
C VAL A 103 2.61 -7.48 -0.43
N ARG A 104 1.88 -7.06 0.60
CA ARG A 104 1.92 -7.73 1.92
C ARG A 104 1.43 -9.17 1.84
N ASP A 105 0.39 -9.46 1.06
CA ASP A 105 -0.06 -10.83 0.85
C ASP A 105 0.96 -11.65 0.05
N ALA A 106 1.58 -11.06 -0.98
CA ALA A 106 2.62 -11.71 -1.76
C ALA A 106 3.84 -12.06 -0.89
N LEU A 107 4.26 -11.15 0.00
CA LEU A 107 5.34 -11.37 0.97
C LEU A 107 5.05 -12.53 1.95
N MET A 108 3.79 -12.90 2.14
CA MET A 108 3.41 -14.05 2.97
C MET A 108 3.43 -15.38 2.20
N GLN A 109 3.55 -15.38 0.87
CA GLN A 109 3.58 -16.61 0.08
C GLN A 109 4.77 -17.52 0.40
N PRO A 110 6.02 -17.02 0.52
CA PRO A 110 7.15 -17.85 0.95
C PRO A 110 6.94 -18.46 2.34
N VAL A 111 6.33 -17.71 3.27
CA VAL A 111 6.01 -18.20 4.62
C VAL A 111 5.00 -19.33 4.56
N ARG A 112 3.90 -19.16 3.80
CA ARG A 112 2.88 -20.19 3.60
C ARG A 112 3.47 -21.44 2.94
N MET A 113 4.41 -21.27 2.00
CA MET A 113 5.12 -22.37 1.34
C MET A 113 5.96 -23.16 2.35
N VAL A 114 6.75 -22.49 3.19
CA VAL A 114 7.55 -23.16 4.24
C VAL A 114 6.63 -23.90 5.22
N GLN A 115 5.55 -23.27 5.67
CA GLN A 115 4.62 -23.86 6.65
C GLN A 115 3.89 -25.11 6.12
N SER A 116 3.62 -25.17 4.81
CA SER A 116 2.95 -26.29 4.16
C SER A 116 3.91 -27.30 3.51
N ALA A 117 5.21 -27.07 3.59
CA ALA A 117 6.22 -27.95 3.04
C ALA A 117 6.29 -29.27 3.82
N THR A 118 6.37 -30.37 3.10
CA THR A 118 6.53 -31.73 3.64
C THR A 118 7.95 -32.25 3.48
N HIS A 119 8.76 -31.62 2.63
CA HIS A 119 10.13 -32.03 2.31
C HIS A 119 11.04 -30.81 2.24
N PHE A 120 12.26 -30.98 2.74
CA PHE A 120 13.31 -29.98 2.69
C PHE A 120 14.59 -30.59 2.10
N LYS A 121 15.39 -29.77 1.41
CA LYS A 121 16.70 -30.19 0.89
C LYS A 121 17.80 -29.29 1.40
N ARG A 122 18.99 -29.87 1.58
CA ARG A 122 20.19 -29.13 1.99
C ARG A 122 20.76 -28.37 0.81
N VAL A 123 21.00 -27.08 1.02
CA VAL A 123 21.58 -26.17 0.03
C VAL A 123 22.71 -25.36 0.63
N ARG A 124 23.70 -25.07 -0.22
CA ARG A 124 24.79 -24.15 0.10
C ARG A 124 24.52 -22.80 -0.53
N LYS A 125 24.11 -21.83 0.27
CA LYS A 125 23.74 -20.48 -0.18
C LYS A 125 24.34 -19.41 0.73
N SER A 126 24.40 -18.18 0.23
CA SER A 126 24.77 -17.00 1.00
C SER A 126 23.49 -16.27 1.42
N ARG A 127 23.34 -15.96 2.71
CA ARG A 127 22.24 -15.11 3.20
C ARG A 127 22.68 -13.65 3.14
N ASN A 128 21.98 -12.83 2.37
CA ASN A 128 22.20 -11.37 2.27
C ASN A 128 23.66 -10.97 1.94
N GLY A 129 24.36 -11.75 1.10
CA GLY A 129 25.76 -11.49 0.76
C GLY A 129 26.78 -11.87 1.84
N GLY A 130 26.36 -12.61 2.87
CA GLY A 130 27.23 -13.18 3.89
C GLY A 130 28.03 -14.41 3.40
N PRO A 131 28.81 -15.06 4.30
CA PRO A 131 29.52 -16.29 3.94
C PRO A 131 28.53 -17.40 3.54
N VAL A 132 28.99 -18.29 2.65
CA VAL A 132 28.20 -19.45 2.22
C VAL A 132 28.02 -20.40 3.40
N GLY A 133 26.76 -20.59 3.81
CA GLY A 133 26.35 -21.53 4.83
C GLY A 133 25.60 -22.72 4.25
N GLU A 134 25.40 -23.73 5.07
CA GLU A 134 24.50 -24.84 4.76
C GLU A 134 23.14 -24.58 5.39
N TYR A 135 22.10 -24.63 4.56
CA TYR A 135 20.72 -24.33 4.94
C TYR A 135 19.76 -25.37 4.38
N LEU A 136 18.53 -25.39 4.90
CA LEU A 136 17.43 -26.22 4.43
C LEU A 136 16.41 -25.33 3.72
N GLU A 137 16.05 -25.69 2.49
CA GLU A 137 14.98 -25.01 1.73
C GLU A 137 13.83 -25.99 1.44
N PRO A 138 12.56 -25.51 1.41
CA PRO A 138 11.44 -26.32 0.95
C PRO A 138 11.66 -26.87 -0.46
N CYS A 139 11.27 -28.12 -0.69
CA CYS A 139 11.42 -28.77 -1.99
C CYS A 139 10.28 -29.74 -2.29
N SER A 140 10.22 -30.22 -3.54
CA SER A 140 9.23 -31.23 -3.93
C SER A 140 9.66 -32.62 -3.43
N PRO A 141 8.72 -33.53 -3.09
CA PRO A 141 9.06 -34.88 -2.63
C PRO A 141 9.95 -35.70 -3.59
N GLY A 142 9.90 -35.41 -4.88
CA GLY A 142 10.70 -36.09 -5.91
C GLY A 142 12.09 -35.49 -6.14
N ASP A 143 12.46 -34.41 -5.45
CA ASP A 143 13.75 -33.75 -5.66
C ASP A 143 14.90 -34.58 -5.09
N LYS A 144 16.07 -34.54 -5.76
CA LYS A 144 17.27 -35.23 -5.28
C LYS A 144 17.73 -34.63 -3.96
N GLY A 145 17.82 -35.48 -2.92
CA GLY A 145 18.19 -35.04 -1.57
C GLY A 145 17.03 -34.39 -0.81
N ALA A 146 15.78 -34.60 -1.24
CA ALA A 146 14.61 -34.30 -0.45
C ALA A 146 14.56 -35.21 0.78
N GLU A 147 14.61 -34.60 1.96
CA GLU A 147 14.42 -35.26 3.25
C GLU A 147 12.98 -34.93 3.72
N GLU A 148 12.19 -35.95 4.07
CA GLU A 148 10.83 -35.77 4.60
C GLU A 148 10.91 -35.19 6.01
N MET A 149 10.45 -33.95 6.17
CA MET A 149 10.39 -33.22 7.44
C MET A 149 9.47 -32.01 7.33
N THR A 150 8.96 -31.55 8.46
CA THR A 150 8.09 -30.37 8.51
C THR A 150 8.87 -29.13 8.96
N TRP A 151 8.30 -27.94 8.79
CA TRP A 151 8.92 -26.70 9.27
C TRP A 151 9.17 -26.69 10.79
N MET A 152 8.44 -27.51 11.58
CA MET A 152 8.65 -27.62 13.02
C MET A 152 9.95 -28.35 13.37
N ASP A 153 10.46 -29.17 12.46
CA ASP A 153 11.69 -29.94 12.63
C ASP A 153 12.94 -29.15 12.20
N VAL A 154 12.75 -28.00 11.52
CA VAL A 154 13.82 -27.15 10.98
C VAL A 154 14.15 -26.04 11.98
N ASP A 155 15.41 -25.97 12.41
CA ASP A 155 15.91 -24.87 13.25
C ASP A 155 15.84 -23.53 12.50
N SER A 156 15.44 -22.46 13.20
CA SER A 156 15.27 -21.15 12.57
C SER A 156 16.56 -20.58 11.96
N LYS A 157 17.74 -21.00 12.42
CA LYS A 157 19.04 -20.56 11.86
C LYS A 157 19.42 -21.33 10.60
N SER A 158 18.95 -22.57 10.45
CA SER A 158 19.24 -23.43 9.30
C SER A 158 18.20 -23.33 8.20
N LEU A 159 17.00 -22.81 8.46
CA LEU A 159 16.01 -22.53 7.41
C LEU A 159 16.53 -21.47 6.43
N TYR A 160 16.42 -21.72 5.13
CA TYR A 160 16.56 -20.71 4.07
C TYR A 160 15.18 -20.33 3.55
N GLU A 161 14.79 -19.08 3.77
CA GLU A 161 13.54 -18.53 3.25
C GLU A 161 13.54 -18.51 1.71
N PRO A 162 12.50 -19.05 1.04
CA PRO A 162 12.36 -18.90 -0.41
C PRO A 162 12.30 -17.42 -0.80
N GLU A 163 12.96 -17.06 -1.89
CA GLU A 163 12.91 -15.70 -2.42
C GLU A 163 11.53 -15.41 -3.00
N LEU A 164 11.10 -14.15 -2.90
CA LEU A 164 9.81 -13.71 -3.42
C LEU A 164 9.82 -13.71 -4.96
N LYS A 165 8.84 -14.38 -5.58
CA LYS A 165 8.76 -14.55 -7.03
C LYS A 165 7.61 -13.77 -7.64
N TYR A 166 7.69 -13.52 -8.95
CA TYR A 166 6.59 -12.91 -9.70
C TYR A 166 5.26 -13.67 -9.57
N GLU A 167 5.31 -15.00 -9.53
CA GLU A 167 4.13 -15.86 -9.36
C GLU A 167 3.38 -15.63 -8.04
N ASP A 168 4.09 -15.22 -6.99
CA ASP A 168 3.50 -14.91 -5.69
C ASP A 168 2.59 -13.68 -5.79
N PHE A 169 2.98 -12.69 -6.59
CA PHE A 169 2.14 -11.53 -6.89
C PHE A 169 0.94 -11.89 -7.76
N LEU A 170 1.08 -12.82 -8.71
CA LEU A 170 -0.05 -13.28 -9.51
C LEU A 170 -1.11 -13.98 -8.64
N LYS A 171 -0.67 -14.78 -7.66
CA LYS A 171 -1.58 -15.38 -6.68
C LYS A 171 -2.29 -14.30 -5.87
N SER A 172 -1.57 -13.30 -5.37
CA SER A 172 -2.17 -12.21 -4.60
C SER A 172 -3.08 -11.30 -5.45
N LEU A 173 -2.79 -11.13 -6.73
CA LEU A 173 -3.66 -10.42 -7.68
C LEU A 173 -5.00 -11.13 -7.87
N SER A 174 -5.00 -12.48 -7.88
CA SER A 174 -6.24 -13.25 -8.07
C SER A 174 -7.25 -13.09 -6.92
N THR A 175 -6.79 -12.69 -5.74
CA THR A 175 -7.63 -12.49 -4.54
C THR A 175 -7.82 -11.03 -4.16
N SER A 176 -7.04 -10.11 -4.75
CA SER A 176 -7.07 -8.68 -4.45
C SER A 176 -7.99 -7.93 -5.41
N ASN A 177 -8.91 -7.14 -4.87
CA ASN A 177 -9.80 -6.28 -5.64
C ASN A 177 -9.46 -4.80 -5.40
N ARG A 178 -9.63 -3.95 -6.42
CA ARG A 178 -9.56 -2.49 -6.29
C ARG A 178 -10.64 -1.98 -5.35
N THR A 179 -10.29 -1.05 -4.47
CA THR A 179 -11.25 -0.48 -3.51
C THR A 179 -11.96 0.77 -4.04
N VAL A 180 -11.33 1.48 -4.98
CA VAL A 180 -11.88 2.70 -5.58
C VAL A 180 -12.66 2.35 -6.85
N ASN A 181 -13.92 2.78 -6.91
CA ASN A 181 -14.78 2.56 -8.07
C ASN A 181 -14.76 3.76 -9.03
N GLU A 182 -15.33 3.61 -10.24
CA GLU A 182 -15.33 4.67 -11.25
C GLU A 182 -16.25 5.84 -10.89
N GLU A 183 -17.33 5.60 -10.14
CA GLU A 183 -18.25 6.64 -9.67
C GLU A 183 -17.58 7.59 -8.68
N ASP A 184 -16.76 7.06 -7.77
CA ASP A 184 -15.97 7.83 -6.81
C ASP A 184 -14.99 8.75 -7.53
N ILE A 185 -14.27 8.20 -8.53
CA ILE A 185 -13.32 8.96 -9.35
C ILE A 185 -14.05 10.11 -10.05
N LYS A 186 -15.20 9.81 -10.66
CA LYS A 186 -16.02 10.80 -11.36
C LYS A 186 -16.52 11.89 -10.41
N ALA A 187 -17.04 11.53 -9.24
CA ALA A 187 -17.49 12.49 -8.23
C ALA A 187 -16.36 13.43 -7.79
N HIS A 188 -15.15 12.91 -7.63
CA HIS A 188 -13.97 13.71 -7.33
C HIS A 188 -13.56 14.63 -8.50
N GLN A 189 -13.63 14.16 -9.74
CA GLN A 189 -13.35 14.97 -10.93
C GLN A 189 -14.35 16.11 -11.09
N ASP A 190 -15.64 15.82 -10.94
CA ASP A 190 -16.72 16.82 -11.00
C ASP A 190 -16.54 17.88 -9.90
N PHE A 191 -16.28 17.46 -8.66
CA PHE A 191 -15.98 18.39 -7.57
C PHE A 191 -14.74 19.26 -7.86
N THR A 192 -13.68 18.66 -8.40
CA THR A 192 -12.44 19.38 -8.73
C THR A 192 -12.66 20.38 -9.86
N LYS A 193 -13.50 20.05 -10.85
CA LYS A 193 -13.88 20.96 -11.94
C LYS A 193 -14.70 22.14 -11.44
N ASP A 194 -15.64 21.91 -10.53
CA ASP A 194 -16.54 22.94 -10.01
C ASP A 194 -15.85 23.88 -8.99
N PHE A 195 -14.91 23.35 -8.20
CA PHE A 195 -14.30 24.07 -7.08
C PHE A 195 -12.79 24.34 -7.22
N GLY A 196 -12.19 23.90 -8.33
CA GLY A 196 -10.83 24.23 -8.77
C GLY A 196 -9.68 23.65 -7.93
N GLN A 197 -8.46 23.78 -8.48
CA GLN A 197 -7.20 23.63 -7.72
C GLN A 197 -6.67 24.97 -7.20
N GLU A 198 -7.11 26.08 -7.81
CA GLU A 198 -6.78 27.45 -7.41
C GLU A 198 -8.05 28.15 -6.92
N GLY A 199 -8.13 28.32 -5.60
CA GLY A 199 -8.66 29.56 -5.03
C GLY A 199 -7.59 30.63 -5.00
#